data_AF-K9H502-F1
#
_entry.id   AF-K9H502-F1
#
_cell.length_a   1.000
_cell.length_b   1.000
_cell.length_c   1.000
_cell.angle_alpha   90.00
_cell.angle_beta   90.00
_cell.angle_gamma   90.00
#
_symmetry.space_group_name_H-M   'P 1'
#
loop_
_entity.id
_entity.type
_entity.pdbx_description
1 polymer ?
#
loop_
_entity_poly.entity_id
_entity_poly.type
_entity_poly.pdbx_seq_one_letter_code
_entity_poly.pdbx_strand_id
1 'polypeptide(L)'
;MEKELRRQASSNKALLRTRSRSPPSPSDRALNQLVKGFRLTIEGAILLAKGNKDLRAANEKQKQKRTRSRRQIPAEEGLSVQEASQLITEPVESIEAPPPPPRRSPSPALQPRTRAPPKCSCCGEIAHRINICLAR
;
A
#
# COMPACT_ATOMS: atom_id res chain seq x y z
N MET A 1 12.65 25.69 7.86
CA MET A 1 13.52 25.60 6.66
C MET A 1 13.02 26.47 5.51
N GLU A 2 11.78 26.32 5.03
CA GLU A 2 11.26 27.13 3.91
C GLU A 2 11.28 28.65 4.17
N LYS A 3 10.84 29.08 5.37
CA LYS A 3 10.87 30.50 5.77
C LYS A 3 12.30 31.09 5.70
N GLU A 4 13.29 30.32 6.16
CA GLU A 4 14.69 30.74 6.13
C GLU A 4 15.23 30.81 4.70
N LEU A 5 14.92 29.81 3.86
CA LEU A 5 15.27 29.82 2.45
C LEU A 5 14.70 31.05 1.72
N ARG A 6 13.43 31.39 1.98
CA ARG A 6 12.79 32.59 1.42
C ARG A 6 13.45 33.87 1.92
N ARG A 7 13.81 33.94 3.20
CA ARG A 7 14.53 35.09 3.79
C ARG A 7 15.89 35.29 3.11
N GLN A 8 16.66 34.22 2.95
CA GLN A 8 17.97 34.25 2.30
C GLN A 8 17.87 34.61 0.81
N ALA A 9 16.90 34.04 0.10
CA ALA A 9 16.64 34.38 -1.31
C ALA A 9 16.28 35.86 -1.48
N SER A 10 15.46 36.41 -0.58
CA SER A 10 15.07 37.82 -0.59
C SER A 10 16.27 38.74 -0.31
N SER A 11 17.12 38.37 0.66
CA SER A 11 18.35 39.09 0.96
C SER A 11 19.32 39.11 -0.24
N ASN A 12 19.55 37.95 -0.86
CA ASN A 12 20.39 37.86 -2.06
C ASN A 12 19.83 38.69 -3.21
N LYS A 13 18.51 38.64 -3.44
CA LYS A 13 17.85 39.43 -4.48
C LYS A 13 18.01 40.94 -4.24
N ALA A 14 17.89 41.39 -2.99
CA ALA A 14 18.13 42.79 -2.64
C ALA A 14 19.58 43.21 -2.96
N LEU A 15 20.57 42.41 -2.56
CA LEU A 15 21.98 42.67 -2.87
C LEU A 15 22.26 42.71 -4.38
N LEU A 16 21.71 41.75 -5.13
CA LEU A 16 21.85 41.71 -6.58
C LEU A 16 21.24 42.96 -7.23
N ARG A 17 20.07 43.40 -6.80
CA ARG A 17 19.45 44.64 -7.30
C ARG A 17 20.31 45.88 -7.01
N THR A 18 20.82 46.01 -5.79
CA THR A 18 21.68 47.14 -5.40
C THR A 18 22.97 47.19 -6.22
N ARG A 19 23.62 46.04 -6.42
CA ARG A 19 24.91 45.95 -7.13
C ARG A 19 24.79 46.18 -8.63
N SER A 20 23.73 45.66 -9.26
CA SER A 20 23.62 45.66 -10.72
C SER A 20 22.80 46.82 -11.30
N ARG A 21 21.99 47.54 -10.49
CA ARG A 21 21.06 48.61 -10.96
C ARG A 21 20.29 48.26 -12.24
N SER A 22 20.10 46.96 -12.49
CA SER A 22 19.64 46.42 -13.77
C SER A 22 18.27 45.74 -13.62
N PRO A 23 17.51 45.56 -14.73
CA PRO A 23 16.27 44.79 -14.76
C PRO A 23 16.51 43.32 -14.35
N PRO A 24 15.49 42.44 -14.24
CA PRO A 24 15.71 41.05 -13.82
C PRO A 24 16.83 40.39 -14.64
N SER A 25 17.95 40.13 -13.95
CA SER A 25 19.17 39.64 -14.56
C SER A 25 19.14 38.10 -14.67
N PRO A 26 19.98 37.49 -15.52
CA PRO A 26 20.11 36.03 -15.59
C PRO A 26 20.31 35.38 -14.21
N SER A 27 20.99 36.07 -13.29
CA SER A 27 21.19 35.63 -11.90
C SER A 27 19.91 35.60 -11.07
N ASP A 28 18.98 36.55 -11.24
CA ASP A 28 17.68 36.54 -10.55
C ASP A 28 16.85 35.34 -11.00
N ARG A 29 16.88 35.05 -12.31
CA ARG A 29 16.20 33.87 -12.87
C ARG A 29 16.79 32.57 -12.31
N ALA A 30 18.10 32.45 -12.28
CA ALA A 30 18.80 31.29 -11.71
C ALA A 30 18.45 31.09 -10.22
N LEU A 31 18.46 32.18 -9.43
CA LEU A 31 18.10 32.14 -8.02
C LEU A 31 16.64 31.70 -7.81
N ASN A 32 15.69 32.19 -8.60
CA ASN A 32 14.29 31.76 -8.52
C ASN A 32 14.14 30.27 -8.87
N GLN A 33 14.88 29.76 -9.86
CA GLN A 33 14.87 28.33 -10.19
C GLN A 33 15.45 27.48 -9.07
N LEU A 34 16.54 27.91 -8.43
CA LEU A 34 17.12 27.23 -7.27
C LEU A 34 16.14 27.16 -6.10
N VAL A 35 15.50 28.27 -5.75
CA VAL A 35 14.49 28.31 -4.68
C VAL A 35 13.32 27.40 -5.00
N LYS A 36 12.83 27.40 -6.24
CA LYS A 36 11.76 26.52 -6.70
C LYS A 36 12.18 25.05 -6.60
N GLY A 37 13.38 24.70 -7.08
CA GLY A 37 13.93 23.36 -7.00
C GLY A 37 14.02 22.87 -5.56
N PHE A 38 14.56 23.69 -4.66
CA PHE A 38 14.69 23.36 -3.24
C PHE A 38 13.34 23.16 -2.54
N ARG A 39 12.34 23.97 -2.91
CA ARG A 39 10.97 23.78 -2.40
C ARG A 39 10.41 22.42 -2.82
N LEU A 40 10.53 22.07 -4.10
CA LEU A 40 10.07 20.78 -4.63
C LEU A 40 10.80 19.59 -3.99
N THR A 41 12.11 19.70 -3.74
CA THR A 41 12.88 18.63 -3.08
C THR A 41 12.46 18.46 -1.63
N ILE A 42 12.20 19.54 -0.89
CA ILE A 42 11.69 19.47 0.49
C ILE A 42 10.31 18.82 0.51
N GLU A 43 9.38 19.27 -0.35
CA GLU A 43 8.04 18.69 -0.45
C GLU A 43 8.10 17.20 -0.79
N GLY A 44 8.95 16.82 -1.76
CA GLY A 44 9.22 15.43 -2.11
C GLY A 44 9.81 14.62 -0.96
N ALA A 45 10.77 15.17 -0.22
CA ALA A 45 11.39 14.52 0.94
C ALA A 45 10.37 14.26 2.06
N ILE A 46 9.42 15.18 2.30
CA ILE A 46 8.34 15.00 3.27
C ILE A 46 7.43 13.84 2.85
N LEU A 47 7.01 13.81 1.58
CA LEU A 47 6.19 12.72 1.03
C LEU A 47 6.90 11.38 1.12
N LEU A 48 8.18 11.33 0.74
CA LEU A 48 9.00 10.13 0.83
C LEU A 48 9.19 9.66 2.26
N ALA A 49 9.43 10.57 3.22
CA ALA A 49 9.58 10.22 4.62
C ALA A 49 8.28 9.61 5.18
N LYS A 50 7.11 10.16 4.81
CA LYS A 50 5.81 9.59 5.16
C LYS A 50 5.61 8.21 4.53
N GLY A 51 5.78 8.11 3.21
CA GLY A 51 5.64 6.84 2.50
C GLY A 51 6.59 5.75 3.01
N ASN A 52 7.82 6.10 3.36
CA ASN A 52 8.79 5.16 3.94
C ASN A 52 8.36 4.67 5.33
N LYS A 53 7.79 5.54 6.18
CA LYS A 53 7.22 5.14 7.47
C LYS A 53 6.04 4.17 7.28
N ASP A 54 5.12 4.50 6.38
CA ASP A 54 3.96 3.67 6.09
C ASP A 54 4.36 2.30 5.53
N LEU A 55 5.35 2.27 4.62
CA LEU A 55 5.91 1.02 4.08
C LEU A 55 6.58 0.17 5.16
N ARG A 56 7.35 0.78 6.06
CA ARG A 56 7.98 0.05 7.19
C ARG A 56 6.93 -0.53 8.12
N ALA A 57 5.89 0.24 8.46
CA ALA A 57 4.79 -0.26 9.28
C ALA A 57 4.04 -1.42 8.62
N ALA A 58 3.77 -1.33 7.31
CA ALA A 58 3.14 -2.41 6.56
C ALA A 58 4.03 -3.66 6.47
N ASN A 59 5.35 -3.47 6.26
CA ASN A 59 6.31 -4.56 6.23
C ASN A 59 6.39 -5.29 7.57
N GLU A 60 6.43 -4.53 8.67
CA GLU A 60 6.47 -5.09 10.02
C GLU A 60 5.20 -5.89 10.34
N LYS A 61 4.03 -5.35 10.01
CA LYS A 61 2.77 -6.10 10.10
C LYS A 61 2.79 -7.38 9.27
N GLN A 62 3.37 -7.35 8.07
CA GLN A 62 3.47 -8.53 7.22
C GLN A 62 4.44 -9.57 7.79
N LYS A 63 5.57 -9.14 8.38
CA LYS A 63 6.50 -10.02 9.08
C LYS A 63 5.83 -10.70 10.27
N GLN A 64 5.14 -9.92 11.11
CA GLN A 64 4.36 -10.46 12.23
C GLN A 64 3.31 -11.47 11.76
N LYS A 65 2.59 -11.21 10.66
CA LYS A 65 1.63 -12.17 10.10
C LYS A 65 2.28 -13.46 9.60
N ARG A 66 3.52 -13.39 9.09
CA ARG A 66 4.26 -14.57 8.60
C ARG A 66 4.81 -15.41 9.75
N THR A 67 5.24 -14.78 10.85
CA THR A 67 5.74 -15.48 12.02
C THR A 67 4.63 -15.93 12.98
N ARG A 68 3.43 -15.35 12.87
CA ARG A 68 2.28 -15.77 13.66
C ARG A 68 1.91 -17.21 13.35
N SER A 69 1.66 -17.98 14.42
CA SER A 69 1.15 -19.34 14.36
C SER A 69 -0.06 -19.47 13.43
N ARG A 70 -0.04 -20.52 12.59
CA ARG A 70 -1.17 -20.96 11.77
C ARG A 70 -1.92 -22.14 12.41
N ARG A 71 -1.63 -22.46 13.68
CA ARG A 71 -2.30 -23.53 14.43
C ARG A 71 -3.80 -23.32 14.36
N GLN A 72 -4.49 -24.28 13.75
CA GLN A 72 -5.92 -24.40 13.88
C GLN A 72 -6.20 -25.20 15.14
N ILE A 73 -7.19 -24.78 15.92
CA ILE A 73 -7.70 -25.55 17.06
C ILE A 73 -8.85 -26.40 16.49
N PRO A 74 -8.68 -27.72 16.32
CA PRO A 74 -9.78 -28.58 15.93
C PRO A 74 -10.75 -28.66 17.11
N ALA A 75 -12.01 -28.33 16.88
CA ALA A 75 -13.08 -28.49 17.85
C ALA A 75 -14.32 -28.96 17.08
N GLU A 76 -14.67 -30.25 17.24
CA GLU A 76 -15.88 -30.82 16.62
C GLU A 76 -17.15 -30.37 17.38
N GLU A 77 -17.03 -30.06 18.66
CA GLU A 77 -18.05 -29.41 19.52
C GLU A 77 -17.48 -28.15 20.18
N GLY A 78 -18.33 -27.33 20.80
CA GLY A 78 -17.91 -26.08 21.45
C GLY A 78 -16.91 -26.31 22.59
N LEU A 79 -15.86 -25.49 22.66
CA LEU A 79 -14.82 -25.60 23.69
C LEU A 79 -15.28 -24.99 25.03
N SER A 80 -14.98 -25.68 26.13
CA SER A 80 -15.07 -25.11 27.48
C SER A 80 -13.98 -24.04 27.69
N VAL A 81 -14.23 -23.09 28.60
CA VAL A 81 -13.28 -22.01 28.96
C VAL A 81 -11.94 -22.58 29.43
N GLN A 82 -11.97 -23.71 30.15
CA GLN A 82 -10.76 -24.36 30.66
C GLN A 82 -9.94 -25.01 29.54
N GLU A 83 -10.59 -25.68 28.60
CA GLU A 83 -9.95 -26.31 27.43
C GLU A 83 -9.32 -25.25 26.52
N ALA A 84 -10.05 -24.16 26.26
CA ALA A 84 -9.53 -23.04 25.49
C ALA A 84 -8.30 -22.41 26.16
N SER A 85 -8.33 -22.24 27.48
CA SER A 85 -7.20 -21.67 28.24
C SER A 85 -5.95 -22.55 28.16
N GLN A 86 -6.10 -23.87 28.27
CA GLN A 86 -4.98 -24.82 28.14
C GLN A 86 -4.36 -24.74 26.73
N LEU A 87 -5.19 -24.70 25.69
CA LEU A 87 -4.74 -24.61 24.29
C LEU A 87 -4.00 -23.31 23.96
N ILE A 88 -4.37 -22.19 24.62
CA ILE A 88 -3.69 -20.90 24.47
C ILE A 88 -2.32 -20.89 25.16
N THR A 89 -2.19 -21.61 26.28
CA THR A 89 -0.99 -21.62 27.12
C THR A 89 0.08 -22.61 26.62
N GLU A 90 -0.35 -23.66 25.91
CA GLU A 90 0.52 -24.63 25.24
C GLU A 90 1.48 -23.94 24.25
N PRO A 91 2.81 -24.11 24.38
CA PRO A 91 3.79 -23.51 23.49
C PRO A 91 3.54 -23.95 22.04
N VAL A 92 3.40 -22.99 21.15
CA VAL A 92 3.38 -23.27 19.72
C VAL A 92 4.82 -23.49 19.27
N GLU A 93 5.16 -24.71 18.84
CA GLU A 93 6.37 -24.96 18.08
C GLU A 93 6.43 -23.99 16.89
N SER A 94 7.50 -23.20 16.83
CA SER A 94 7.70 -22.20 15.79
C SER A 94 7.77 -22.89 14.44
N ILE A 95 6.66 -22.87 13.70
CA ILE A 95 6.63 -23.29 12.30
C ILE A 95 7.52 -22.30 11.55
N GLU A 96 8.65 -22.79 11.04
CA GLU A 96 9.54 -22.04 10.16
C GLU A 96 8.69 -21.44 9.02
N ALA A 97 8.78 -20.12 8.86
CA ALA A 97 7.99 -19.43 7.85
C ALA A 97 8.35 -20.00 6.47
N PRO A 98 7.38 -20.52 5.69
CA PRO A 98 7.67 -21.04 4.36
C PRO A 98 8.44 -20.00 3.54
N PRO A 99 9.48 -20.42 2.79
CA PRO A 99 10.31 -19.50 2.03
C PRO A 99 9.42 -18.61 1.15
N PRO A 100 9.73 -17.31 1.04
CA PRO A 100 8.92 -16.40 0.26
C PRO A 100 8.78 -16.97 -1.16
N PRO A 101 7.56 -17.03 -1.73
CA PRO A 101 7.40 -17.51 -3.09
C PRO A 101 8.29 -16.69 -4.03
N PRO A 102 8.89 -17.31 -5.06
CA PRO A 102 9.69 -16.59 -6.03
C PRO A 102 8.90 -15.40 -6.58
N ARG A 103 9.58 -14.26 -6.80
CA ARG A 103 8.97 -13.06 -7.37
C ARG A 103 8.19 -13.47 -8.61
N ARG A 104 6.86 -13.37 -8.56
CA ARG A 104 6.02 -13.61 -9.72
C ARG A 104 6.43 -12.59 -10.79
N SER A 105 6.86 -13.08 -11.94
CA SER A 105 6.92 -12.33 -13.19
C SER A 105 5.59 -11.59 -13.38
N PRO A 106 5.56 -10.41 -14.03
CA PRO A 106 4.31 -9.75 -14.37
C PRO A 106 3.42 -10.77 -15.11
N SER A 107 2.33 -11.20 -14.48
CA SER A 107 1.37 -12.07 -15.16
C SER A 107 0.78 -11.29 -16.34
N PRO A 108 0.61 -11.92 -17.51
CA PRO A 108 -0.21 -11.35 -18.56
C PRO A 108 -1.58 -11.00 -17.96
N ALA A 109 -2.14 -9.85 -18.33
CA ALA A 109 -3.41 -9.35 -17.84
C ALA A 109 -4.43 -10.50 -17.72
N LEU A 110 -4.85 -10.81 -16.48
CA LEU A 110 -5.84 -11.84 -16.21
C LEU A 110 -7.11 -11.45 -16.97
N GLN A 111 -7.47 -12.24 -17.98
CA GLN A 111 -8.75 -12.05 -18.64
C GLN A 111 -9.88 -12.16 -17.61
N PRO A 112 -10.95 -11.36 -17.72
CA PRO A 112 -12.07 -11.43 -16.80
C PRO A 112 -12.59 -12.87 -16.73
N ARG A 113 -12.71 -13.40 -15.51
CA ARG A 113 -13.35 -14.70 -15.29
C ARG A 113 -14.79 -14.62 -15.80
N THR A 114 -15.10 -15.37 -16.86
CA THR A 114 -16.47 -15.53 -17.35
C THR A 114 -17.30 -16.28 -16.32
N ARG A 115 -18.46 -15.73 -15.96
CA ARG A 115 -19.42 -16.42 -15.09
C ARG A 115 -19.92 -17.68 -15.80
N ALA A 116 -20.14 -18.74 -15.03
CA ALA A 116 -20.85 -19.91 -15.50
C ALA A 116 -22.28 -19.50 -15.93
N PRO A 117 -22.81 -20.05 -17.04
CA PRO A 117 -24.14 -19.74 -17.50
C PRO A 117 -25.20 -20.19 -16.47
N PRO A 118 -26.33 -19.46 -16.36
CA PRO A 118 -27.37 -19.74 -15.37
C PRO A 118 -28.04 -21.08 -15.65
N LYS A 119 -28.36 -21.83 -14.59
CA LYS A 119 -29.10 -23.10 -14.63
C LYS A 119 -30.57 -22.89 -14.25
N CYS A 120 -31.47 -23.69 -14.81
CA CYS A 120 -32.87 -23.74 -14.42
C CYS A 120 -32.99 -24.17 -12.95
N SER A 121 -33.70 -23.38 -12.13
CA SER A 121 -33.87 -23.68 -10.70
C SER A 121 -34.78 -24.88 -10.43
N CYS A 122 -35.55 -25.34 -11.42
CA CYS A 122 -36.44 -26.50 -11.31
C CYS A 122 -35.72 -27.81 -11.68
N CYS A 123 -35.06 -27.89 -12.85
CA CYS A 123 -34.45 -29.13 -13.35
C CYS A 123 -32.91 -29.08 -13.49
N GLY A 124 -32.25 -27.96 -13.19
CA GLY A 124 -30.79 -27.83 -13.22
C GLY A 124 -30.14 -27.63 -14.60
N GLU A 125 -30.92 -27.67 -15.69
CA GLU A 125 -30.43 -27.53 -17.07
C GLU A 125 -30.09 -26.08 -17.45
N ILE A 126 -29.05 -25.88 -18.26
CA ILE A 126 -28.59 -24.54 -18.71
C ILE A 126 -29.41 -24.03 -19.90
N ALA A 127 -30.12 -24.91 -20.60
CA ALA A 127 -30.80 -24.60 -21.86
C ALA A 127 -31.99 -23.63 -21.71
N HIS A 128 -32.62 -23.56 -20.53
CA HIS A 128 -33.87 -22.83 -20.35
C HIS A 128 -34.01 -22.23 -18.94
N ARG A 129 -34.93 -21.27 -18.79
CA ARG A 129 -35.29 -20.68 -17.49
C ARG A 129 -36.52 -21.37 -16.91
N ILE A 130 -36.70 -21.26 -15.59
CA ILE A 130 -37.82 -21.92 -14.87
C ILE A 130 -39.21 -21.63 -15.45
N ASN A 131 -39.41 -20.46 -16.07
CA ASN A 131 -40.70 -20.06 -16.63
C ASN A 131 -41.13 -20.86 -17.88
N ILE A 132 -40.20 -21.56 -18.52
CA ILE A 132 -40.42 -22.36 -19.74
C ILE A 132 -39.99 -23.83 -19.52
N CYS A 133 -39.87 -24.24 -18.26
CA CYS A 133 -39.50 -25.60 -17.90
C CYS A 133 -40.70 -26.54 -18.13
N LEU A 134 -40.50 -27.58 -18.93
CA LEU A 134 -41.51 -28.62 -19.19
C LEU A 134 -41.71 -29.57 -18.00
N ALA A 135 -40.79 -29.57 -17.04
CA ALA A 135 -40.87 -30.36 -15.81
C ALA A 135 -41.55 -29.60 -14.66
N ARG A 136 -42.15 -28.43 -14.94
CA ARG A 136 -42.91 -27.64 -13.98
C ARG A 136 -44.30 -28.23 -13.74
#